data_AF-A0A5C6YYK1-F1
#
_entry.id   AF-A0A5C6YYK1-F1
#
_cell.length_a   1.000
_cell.length_b   1.000
_cell.length_c   1.000
_cell.angle_alpha   90.00
_cell.angle_beta   90.00
_cell.angle_gamma   90.00
#
_symmetry.space_group_name_H-M   'P 1'
#
loop_
_entity.id
_entity.type
_entity.pdbx_description
1 polymer ?
#
loop_
_entity_poly.entity_id
_entity_poly.type
_entity_poly.pdbx_seq_one_letter_code
_entity_poly.pdbx_strand_id
1 'polypeptide(L)'
;MEKNIYIKAMEIGYHSNDGINYFLLKEQLQKALNIKIEKVREYTLVVWFLKNFQTWDVPYNESDIRTDKILYAIKEHTKGNPGDSNSNTIEFERILAKPFYMKGETVKQYLDYLELKEAREQAKDAQVASTKAIKIAYWSVGISAFLALTSIILTLYFSLTAPKPPFDVYINEKPQVWKVPEIYSRDAEHSHSPDNEKD
;
A
#
# COMPACT_ATOMS: atom_id res chain seq x y z
N MET A 1 -13.52 -3.18 12.06
CA MET A 1 -13.94 -2.33 10.93
C MET A 1 -15.36 -1.89 11.21
N GLU A 2 -15.64 -0.60 11.10
CA GLU A 2 -16.97 -0.06 11.38
C GLU A 2 -18.01 -0.73 10.47
N LYS A 3 -19.07 -1.28 11.08
CA LYS A 3 -20.10 -2.06 10.40
C LYS A 3 -21.05 -1.13 9.64
N ASN A 4 -20.61 -0.63 8.48
CA ASN A 4 -21.43 0.23 7.64
C ASN A 4 -22.54 -0.59 6.93
N ILE A 5 -23.80 -0.22 7.18
CA ILE A 5 -24.98 -0.92 6.65
C ILE A 5 -25.03 -0.93 5.12
N TYR A 6 -24.59 0.15 4.47
CA TYR A 6 -24.62 0.29 3.01
C TYR A 6 -23.54 -0.56 2.35
N ILE A 7 -22.34 -0.60 2.91
CA ILE A 7 -21.28 -1.51 2.45
C ILE A 7 -21.75 -2.96 2.56
N LYS A 8 -22.38 -3.33 3.68
CA LYS A 8 -22.89 -4.69 3.85
C LYS A 8 -24.05 -5.01 2.90
N ALA A 9 -24.88 -4.02 2.59
CA ALA A 9 -25.96 -4.17 1.62
C ALA A 9 -25.41 -4.38 0.20
N MET A 10 -24.35 -3.66 -0.17
CA MET A 10 -23.64 -3.87 -1.44
C MET A 10 -22.98 -5.25 -1.48
N GLU A 11 -22.32 -5.68 -0.40
CA GLU A 11 -21.75 -7.03 -0.31
C GLU A 11 -22.80 -8.12 -0.52
N ILE A 12 -23.96 -8.02 0.13
CA ILE A 12 -25.06 -8.98 -0.04
C ILE A 12 -25.59 -8.95 -1.48
N GLY A 13 -25.84 -7.75 -2.01
CA GLY A 13 -26.35 -7.58 -3.37
C GLY A 13 -25.39 -8.11 -4.43
N TYR A 14 -24.08 -7.94 -4.23
CA TYR A 14 -23.05 -8.37 -5.16
C TYR A 14 -22.95 -9.89 -5.25
N HIS A 15 -23.18 -10.61 -4.14
CA HIS A 15 -23.19 -12.07 -4.12
C HIS A 15 -24.54 -12.69 -4.58
N SER A 16 -25.55 -11.87 -4.88
CA SER A 16 -26.89 -12.33 -5.25
C SER A 16 -27.07 -12.35 -6.77
N ASN A 17 -26.74 -13.46 -7.42
CA ASN A 17 -26.79 -13.60 -8.89
C ASN A 17 -28.22 -13.46 -9.46
N ASP A 18 -29.23 -13.96 -8.75
CA ASP A 18 -30.64 -13.92 -9.18
C ASP A 18 -31.35 -12.62 -8.77
N GLY A 19 -30.59 -11.65 -8.28
CA GLY A 19 -31.10 -10.45 -7.64
C GLY A 19 -31.59 -10.70 -6.22
N ILE A 20 -31.91 -9.61 -5.53
CA ILE A 20 -32.38 -9.62 -4.14
C ILE A 20 -33.57 -8.69 -3.98
N ASN A 21 -34.60 -9.15 -3.29
CA ASN A 21 -35.71 -8.30 -2.89
C ASN A 21 -35.38 -7.53 -1.60
N TYR A 22 -36.07 -6.42 -1.36
CA TYR A 22 -35.73 -5.55 -0.23
C TYR A 22 -35.89 -6.25 1.13
N PHE A 23 -36.93 -7.06 1.29
CA PHE A 23 -37.23 -7.73 2.57
C PHE A 23 -36.15 -8.74 2.94
N LEU A 24 -35.67 -9.51 1.97
CA LEU A 24 -34.57 -10.44 2.14
C LEU A 24 -33.27 -9.70 2.44
N LEU A 25 -32.99 -8.61 1.73
CA LEU A 25 -31.83 -7.75 2.02
C LEU A 25 -31.87 -7.22 3.45
N LYS A 26 -33.02 -6.69 3.88
CA LYS A 26 -33.25 -6.18 5.24
C LYS A 26 -32.99 -7.28 6.28
N GLU A 27 -33.57 -8.46 6.10
CA GLU A 27 -33.39 -9.59 7.01
C GLU A 27 -31.91 -9.99 7.13
N GLN A 28 -31.21 -10.13 6.00
CA GLN A 28 -29.79 -10.49 5.99
C GLN A 28 -28.92 -9.40 6.63
N LEU A 29 -29.23 -8.13 6.43
CA LEU A 29 -28.55 -7.02 7.10
C LEU A 29 -28.72 -7.05 8.61
N GLN A 30 -29.94 -7.28 9.10
CA GLN A 30 -30.23 -7.38 10.52
C GLN A 30 -29.47 -8.53 11.17
N LYS A 31 -29.41 -9.69 10.49
CA LYS A 31 -28.62 -10.85 10.92
C LYS A 31 -27.12 -10.58 10.93
N ALA A 32 -26.58 -10.05 9.83
CA ALA A 32 -25.14 -9.86 9.67
C ALA A 32 -24.57 -8.78 10.62
N LEU A 33 -25.35 -7.75 10.89
CA LEU A 33 -24.91 -6.63 11.72
C LEU A 33 -25.36 -6.76 13.18
N ASN A 34 -26.25 -7.70 13.48
CA ASN A 34 -26.92 -7.85 14.77
C ASN A 34 -27.62 -6.55 15.21
N ILE A 35 -28.43 -5.98 14.31
CA ILE A 35 -29.15 -4.72 14.54
C ILE A 35 -30.65 -4.87 14.28
N LYS A 36 -31.45 -4.04 14.95
CA LYS A 36 -32.86 -3.85 14.61
C LYS A 36 -33.02 -2.59 13.76
N ILE A 37 -33.58 -2.74 12.56
CA ILE A 37 -33.87 -1.60 11.68
C ILE A 37 -35.23 -1.03 12.08
N GLU A 38 -35.22 0.14 12.70
CA GLU A 38 -36.41 0.90 13.09
C GLU A 38 -37.03 1.61 11.88
N LYS A 39 -38.33 1.96 11.96
CA LYS A 39 -39.10 2.54 10.85
C LYS A 39 -38.43 3.73 10.14
N VAL A 40 -37.82 4.65 10.89
CA VAL A 40 -37.14 5.82 10.29
C VAL A 40 -35.88 5.41 9.53
N ARG A 41 -35.08 4.50 10.08
CA ARG A 41 -33.90 3.94 9.40
C ARG A 41 -34.28 3.09 8.20
N GLU A 42 -35.42 2.42 8.28
CA GLU A 42 -35.99 1.65 7.18
C GLU A 42 -36.28 2.55 5.98
N TYR A 43 -36.89 3.71 6.19
CA TYR A 43 -37.13 4.68 5.11
C TYR A 43 -35.84 5.04 4.37
N THR A 44 -34.80 5.47 5.10
CA THR A 44 -33.51 5.82 4.48
C THR A 44 -32.90 4.65 3.73
N LEU A 45 -33.03 3.43 4.28
CA LEU A 45 -32.51 2.23 3.64
C LEU A 45 -33.28 1.88 2.36
N VAL A 46 -34.60 2.04 2.32
CA VAL A 46 -35.41 1.83 1.10
C VAL A 46 -35.03 2.87 0.04
N VAL A 47 -34.93 4.14 0.41
CA VAL A 47 -34.53 5.21 -0.53
C VAL A 47 -33.17 4.89 -1.14
N TRP A 48 -32.21 4.53 -0.29
CA TRP A 48 -30.88 4.15 -0.74
C TRP A 48 -30.91 2.90 -1.63
N PHE A 49 -31.70 1.89 -1.27
CA PHE A 49 -31.86 0.66 -2.05
C PHE A 49 -32.38 0.96 -3.46
N LEU A 50 -33.48 1.70 -3.59
CA LEU A 50 -34.07 2.04 -4.89
C LEU A 50 -33.15 2.90 -5.76
N LYS A 51 -32.28 3.70 -5.14
CA LYS A 51 -31.27 4.46 -5.89
C LYS A 51 -30.17 3.56 -6.47
N ASN A 52 -29.78 2.52 -5.74
CA ASN A 52 -28.59 1.70 -6.04
C ASN A 52 -28.91 0.35 -6.69
N PHE A 53 -30.16 -0.07 -6.63
CA PHE A 53 -30.64 -1.32 -7.21
C PHE A 53 -31.69 -1.01 -8.28
N GLN A 54 -31.74 -1.86 -9.30
CA GLN A 54 -32.69 -1.75 -10.40
C GLN A 54 -33.41 -3.07 -10.60
N THR A 55 -34.68 -3.01 -10.98
CA THR A 55 -35.45 -4.18 -11.37
C THR A 55 -35.79 -4.05 -12.86
N TRP A 56 -35.75 -5.17 -13.59
CA TRP A 56 -36.02 -5.20 -15.04
C TRP A 56 -37.50 -5.00 -15.35
N ASP A 57 -38.34 -5.25 -14.35
CA ASP A 57 -39.79 -5.38 -14.50
C ASP A 57 -40.52 -4.06 -14.21
N VAL A 58 -39.81 -2.93 -14.40
CA VAL A 58 -40.31 -1.56 -14.30
C VAL A 58 -39.81 -0.76 -15.52
N PRO A 59 -40.71 -0.28 -16.40
CA PRO A 59 -40.34 0.49 -17.58
C PRO A 59 -39.57 1.77 -17.21
N TYR A 60 -38.47 2.05 -17.93
CA TYR A 60 -37.53 3.15 -17.68
C TYR A 60 -38.19 4.55 -17.63
N ASN A 61 -39.31 4.76 -18.33
CA ASN A 61 -40.03 6.04 -18.34
C ASN A 61 -41.01 6.23 -17.15
N GLU A 62 -41.26 5.19 -16.35
CA GLU A 62 -42.11 5.26 -15.15
C GLU A 62 -41.32 5.24 -13.84
N SER A 63 -39.99 5.10 -13.89
CA SER A 63 -39.16 4.89 -12.70
C SER A 63 -39.20 6.08 -11.74
N ASP A 64 -39.15 7.31 -12.24
CA ASP A 64 -39.07 8.50 -11.38
C ASP A 64 -40.43 8.81 -10.72
N ILE A 65 -41.52 8.73 -11.50
CA ILE A 65 -42.88 8.94 -11.01
C ILE A 65 -43.31 7.83 -10.03
N ARG A 66 -42.89 6.58 -10.25
CA ARG A 66 -43.11 5.49 -9.29
C ARG A 66 -42.20 5.59 -8.07
N THR A 67 -40.96 6.04 -8.21
CA THR A 67 -40.06 6.24 -7.06
C THR A 67 -40.66 7.28 -6.12
N ASP A 68 -41.20 8.39 -6.63
CA ASP A 68 -41.86 9.39 -5.79
C ASP A 68 -43.14 8.85 -5.11
N LYS A 69 -43.94 8.05 -5.82
CA LYS A 69 -45.11 7.37 -5.21
C LYS A 69 -44.72 6.34 -4.16
N ILE A 70 -43.64 5.60 -4.40
CA ILE A 70 -43.06 4.63 -3.46
C ILE A 70 -42.54 5.37 -2.23
N LEU A 71 -41.77 6.44 -2.42
CA LEU A 71 -41.26 7.29 -1.35
C LEU A 71 -42.38 7.93 -0.53
N TYR A 72 -43.45 8.38 -1.18
CA TYR A 72 -44.65 8.88 -0.52
C TYR A 72 -45.33 7.79 0.30
N ALA A 73 -45.57 6.60 -0.26
CA ALA A 73 -46.17 5.47 0.46
C ALA A 73 -45.34 5.04 1.69
N ILE A 74 -44.00 5.02 1.58
CA ILE A 74 -43.12 4.72 2.73
C ILE A 74 -43.21 5.83 3.77
N LYS A 75 -43.25 7.09 3.36
CA LYS A 75 -43.36 8.23 4.27
C LYS A 75 -44.68 8.20 5.06
N GLU A 76 -45.78 7.82 4.42
CA GLU A 76 -47.08 7.64 5.10
C GLU A 76 -47.06 6.42 6.04
N HIS A 77 -46.51 5.28 5.58
CA HIS A 77 -46.41 4.07 6.38
C HIS A 77 -45.49 4.22 7.61
N THR A 78 -44.43 5.01 7.50
CA THR A 78 -43.51 5.29 8.60
C THR A 78 -44.05 6.32 9.61
N LYS A 79 -44.94 7.21 9.19
CA LYS A 79 -45.60 8.21 10.06
C LYS A 79 -46.77 7.68 10.88
N GLY A 80 -47.27 6.48 10.57
CA GLY A 80 -48.26 5.77 11.40
C GLY A 80 -49.71 6.26 11.28
N ASN A 81 -50.06 6.98 10.19
CA ASN A 81 -51.45 7.30 9.89
C ASN A 81 -52.12 6.12 9.17
N PRO A 82 -53.04 5.37 9.81
CA PRO A 82 -53.61 4.15 9.23
C PRO A 82 -54.79 4.41 8.28
N GLY A 83 -55.17 5.68 8.07
CA GLY A 83 -56.50 6.04 7.62
C GLY A 83 -56.79 6.03 6.12
N ASP A 84 -55.78 6.05 5.24
CA ASP A 84 -56.03 6.38 3.81
C ASP A 84 -55.21 5.56 2.79
N SER A 85 -54.49 4.51 3.24
CA SER A 85 -53.34 3.96 2.50
C SER A 85 -53.40 2.46 2.15
N ASN A 86 -54.55 1.80 2.14
CA ASN A 86 -54.55 0.35 1.87
C ASN A 86 -54.08 -0.01 0.44
N SER A 87 -54.42 0.77 -0.59
CA SER A 87 -53.99 0.47 -1.96
C SER A 87 -52.50 0.77 -2.20
N ASN A 88 -52.01 1.91 -1.71
CA ASN A 88 -50.63 2.35 -1.91
C ASN A 88 -49.62 1.49 -1.13
N THR A 89 -49.99 0.99 0.07
CA THR A 89 -49.12 0.10 0.85
C THR A 89 -49.01 -1.30 0.22
N ILE A 90 -50.10 -1.83 -0.35
CA ILE A 90 -50.08 -3.13 -1.05
C ILE A 90 -49.22 -3.05 -2.31
N GLU A 91 -49.35 -1.97 -3.09
CA GLU A 91 -48.54 -1.78 -4.29
C GLU A 91 -47.05 -1.61 -3.97
N PHE A 92 -46.75 -0.95 -2.84
CA PHE A 92 -45.40 -0.81 -2.30
C PHE A 92 -44.76 -2.15 -1.95
N GLU A 93 -45.43 -2.98 -1.15
CA GLU A 93 -44.90 -4.30 -0.77
C GLU A 93 -44.68 -5.18 -2.01
N ARG A 94 -45.62 -5.12 -2.98
CA ARG A 94 -45.51 -5.84 -4.25
C ARG A 94 -44.29 -5.43 -5.06
N ILE A 95 -43.94 -4.14 -5.11
CA ILE A 95 -42.77 -3.66 -5.85
C ILE A 95 -41.48 -4.10 -5.14
N LEU A 96 -41.40 -3.93 -3.82
CA LEU A 96 -40.22 -4.29 -3.05
C LEU A 96 -39.98 -5.79 -2.93
N ALA A 97 -41.00 -6.61 -3.16
CA ALA A 97 -40.90 -8.06 -3.24
C ALA A 97 -40.28 -8.57 -4.56
N LYS A 98 -40.23 -7.73 -5.61
CA LYS A 98 -39.56 -8.08 -6.86
C LYS A 98 -38.05 -8.25 -6.67
N PRO A 99 -37.38 -9.07 -7.50
CA PRO A 99 -35.93 -9.12 -7.51
C PRO A 99 -35.35 -7.81 -8.05
N PHE A 100 -34.38 -7.25 -7.34
CA PHE A 100 -33.56 -6.14 -7.81
C PHE A 100 -32.10 -6.56 -7.94
N TYR A 101 -31.43 -5.98 -8.91
CA TYR A 101 -30.03 -6.20 -9.24
C TYR A 101 -29.26 -4.91 -8.94
N MET A 102 -28.02 -5.02 -8.48
CA MET A 102 -27.20 -3.83 -8.29
C MET A 102 -26.97 -3.11 -9.61
N LYS A 103 -27.09 -1.78 -9.59
CA LYS A 103 -26.70 -0.95 -10.74
C LYS A 103 -25.19 -1.03 -10.94
N GLY A 104 -24.75 -0.89 -12.19
CA GLY A 104 -23.32 -0.95 -12.54
C GLY A 104 -22.47 0.07 -11.76
N GLU A 105 -23.00 1.27 -11.50
CA GLU A 105 -22.32 2.28 -10.67
C GLU A 105 -22.13 1.81 -9.22
N THR A 106 -23.16 1.22 -8.61
CA THR A 106 -23.08 0.67 -7.25
C THR A 106 -22.13 -0.53 -7.18
N VAL A 107 -22.11 -1.38 -8.22
CA VAL A 107 -21.13 -2.47 -8.31
C VAL A 107 -19.71 -1.90 -8.34
N LYS A 108 -19.46 -0.87 -9.15
CA LYS A 108 -18.17 -0.19 -9.20
C LYS A 108 -17.77 0.38 -7.84
N GLN A 109 -18.67 1.08 -7.15
CA GLN A 109 -18.42 1.61 -5.81
C GLN A 109 -18.04 0.52 -4.80
N TYR A 110 -18.66 -0.66 -4.91
CA TYR A 110 -18.32 -1.80 -4.05
C TYR A 110 -16.95 -2.38 -4.37
N LEU A 111 -16.58 -2.50 -5.65
CA LEU A 111 -15.25 -2.94 -6.08
C LEU A 111 -14.16 -1.95 -5.65
N ASP A 112 -14.37 -0.64 -5.87
CA ASP A 112 -13.46 0.42 -5.42
C ASP A 112 -13.24 0.34 -3.89
N TYR A 113 -14.30 0.01 -3.13
CA TYR A 113 -14.19 -0.21 -1.69
C TYR A 113 -13.32 -1.44 -1.34
N LEU A 114 -13.45 -2.55 -2.08
CA LEU A 114 -12.62 -3.74 -1.87
C LEU A 114 -11.15 -3.44 -2.17
N GLU A 115 -10.86 -2.74 -3.26
CA GLU A 115 -9.49 -2.33 -3.61
C GLU A 115 -8.88 -1.41 -2.54
N LEU A 116 -9.63 -0.42 -2.06
CA LEU A 116 -9.19 0.46 -0.97
C LEU A 116 -8.96 -0.30 0.34
N LYS A 117 -9.77 -1.32 0.61
CA LYS A 117 -9.59 -2.18 1.79
C LYS A 117 -8.29 -2.98 1.66
N GLU A 118 -8.04 -3.59 0.50
CA GLU A 118 -6.82 -4.36 0.24
C GLU A 118 -5.57 -3.46 0.28
N ALA A 119 -5.62 -2.28 -0.36
CA ALA A 119 -4.52 -1.32 -0.33
C ALA A 119 -4.17 -0.87 1.10
N ARG A 120 -5.17 -0.72 1.98
CA ARG A 120 -4.95 -0.41 3.40
C ARG A 120 -4.31 -1.56 4.17
N GLU A 121 -4.66 -2.80 3.85
CA GLU A 121 -4.04 -3.99 4.46
C GLU A 121 -2.57 -4.10 4.00
N GLN A 122 -2.31 -3.97 2.70
CA GLN A 122 -0.95 -3.93 2.15
C GLN A 122 -0.11 -2.78 2.72
N ALA A 123 -0.68 -1.59 2.90
CA ALA A 123 0.02 -0.46 3.51
C ALA A 123 0.41 -0.73 4.97
N LYS A 124 -0.46 -1.40 5.74
CA LYS A 124 -0.13 -1.82 7.12
C LYS A 124 0.99 -2.85 7.12
N ASP A 125 0.94 -3.83 6.24
CA ASP A 125 1.98 -4.85 6.13
C ASP A 125 3.32 -4.24 5.70
N ALA A 126 3.31 -3.30 4.76
CA ALA A 126 4.49 -2.54 4.36
C ALA A 126 5.05 -1.69 5.51
N GLN A 127 4.19 -1.07 6.33
CA GLN A 127 4.62 -0.34 7.52
C GLN A 127 5.30 -1.26 8.55
N VAL A 128 4.74 -2.45 8.78
CA VAL A 128 5.34 -3.46 9.66
C VAL A 128 6.69 -3.93 9.11
N ALA A 129 6.77 -4.22 7.81
CA ALA A 129 8.00 -4.63 7.16
C ALA A 129 9.08 -3.53 7.22
N SER A 130 8.71 -2.28 6.96
CA SER A 130 9.60 -1.12 7.08
C SER A 130 10.13 -0.96 8.50
N THR A 131 9.27 -1.13 9.52
CA THR A 131 9.68 -1.06 10.93
C THR A 131 10.70 -2.16 11.28
N LYS A 132 10.55 -3.36 10.71
CA LYS A 132 11.54 -4.45 10.87
C LYS A 132 12.85 -4.11 10.17
N ALA A 133 12.80 -3.57 8.95
CA ALA A 133 13.99 -3.17 8.20
C ALA A 133 14.79 -2.08 8.92
N ILE A 134 14.10 -1.08 9.48
CA ILE A 134 14.72 -0.03 10.31
C ILE A 134 15.45 -0.63 11.51
N LYS A 135 14.84 -1.59 12.21
CA LYS A 135 15.50 -2.29 13.33
C LYS A 135 16.77 -3.02 12.87
N ILE A 136 16.71 -3.75 11.75
CA ILE A 136 17.88 -4.45 11.20
C ILE A 136 19.00 -3.47 10.85
N ALA A 137 18.66 -2.33 10.26
CA ALA A 137 19.62 -1.28 9.95
C ALA A 137 20.32 -0.75 11.21
N TYR A 138 19.58 -0.50 12.29
CA TYR A 138 20.19 -0.10 13.57
C TYR A 138 21.15 -1.16 14.13
N TRP A 139 20.78 -2.44 14.08
CA TRP A 139 21.68 -3.53 14.49
C TRP A 139 22.94 -3.58 13.62
N SER A 140 22.80 -3.44 12.30
CA SER A 140 23.92 -3.43 11.36
C SER A 140 24.89 -2.27 11.67
N VAL A 141 24.37 -1.07 11.91
CA VAL A 141 25.20 0.09 12.28
C VAL A 141 25.92 -0.15 13.60
N GLY A 142 25.24 -0.73 14.59
CA GLY A 142 25.84 -1.08 15.88
C GLY A 142 26.98 -2.09 15.75
N ILE A 143 26.80 -3.15 14.95
CA ILE A 143 27.84 -4.16 14.70
C ILE A 143 29.04 -3.52 13.99
N SER A 144 28.81 -2.71 12.96
CA SER A 144 29.91 -2.03 12.26
C SER A 144 30.71 -1.10 13.16
N ALA A 145 30.03 -0.33 14.03
CA ALA A 145 30.70 0.55 14.99
C ALA A 145 31.50 -0.25 16.03
N PHE A 146 30.96 -1.37 16.52
CA PHE A 146 31.68 -2.26 17.43
C PHE A 146 32.92 -2.86 16.77
N LEU A 147 32.80 -3.38 15.54
CA LEU A 147 33.93 -3.93 14.78
C LEU A 147 35.01 -2.87 14.56
N ALA A 148 34.65 -1.64 14.19
CA ALA A 148 35.60 -0.55 14.03
C ALA A 148 36.35 -0.24 15.33
N LEU A 149 35.66 -0.17 16.47
CA LEU A 149 36.27 0.05 17.78
C LEU A 149 37.22 -1.09 18.16
N THR A 150 36.79 -2.35 17.97
CA THR A 150 37.65 -3.51 18.26
C THR A 150 38.91 -3.51 17.41
N SER A 151 38.81 -3.16 16.12
CA SER A 151 39.96 -3.03 15.22
C SER A 151 40.97 -2.00 15.71
N ILE A 152 40.50 -0.83 16.18
CA ILE A 152 41.38 0.23 16.70
C ILE A 152 42.09 -0.26 17.97
N ILE A 153 41.36 -0.87 18.90
CA ILE A 153 41.93 -1.39 20.16
C ILE A 153 42.97 -2.49 19.86
N LEU A 154 42.65 -3.41 18.95
CA LEU A 154 43.56 -4.50 18.56
C LEU A 154 44.85 -3.94 17.94
N THR A 155 44.72 -2.93 17.08
CA THR A 155 45.87 -2.26 16.44
C THR A 155 46.76 -1.58 17.47
N LEU A 156 46.17 -0.88 18.45
CA LEU A 156 46.91 -0.28 19.57
C LEU A 156 47.62 -1.32 20.44
N TYR A 157 46.95 -2.44 20.72
CA TYR A 157 47.53 -3.54 21.50
C TYR A 157 48.75 -4.15 20.79
N PHE A 158 48.64 -4.44 19.49
CA PHE A 158 49.77 -4.95 18.70
C PHE A 158 50.90 -3.93 18.59
N SER A 159 50.59 -2.64 18.45
CA SER A 159 51.62 -1.60 18.40
C SER A 159 52.40 -1.44 19.71
N LEU A 160 51.76 -1.72 20.86
CA LEU A 160 52.40 -1.66 22.18
C LEU A 160 53.19 -2.93 22.53
N THR A 161 52.78 -4.08 22.00
CA THR A 161 53.41 -5.39 22.25
C THR A 161 54.41 -5.79 21.15
N ALA A 162 54.53 -5.00 20.09
CA ALA A 162 55.50 -5.23 19.03
C ALA A 162 56.93 -5.25 19.60
N PRO A 163 57.73 -6.29 19.31
CA PRO A 163 59.13 -6.34 19.73
C PRO A 163 59.86 -5.14 19.13
N LYS A 164 60.65 -4.44 19.94
CA LYS A 164 61.48 -3.32 19.46
C LYS A 164 62.36 -3.83 18.31
N PRO A 165 62.44 -3.09 17.19
CA PRO A 165 63.32 -3.51 16.10
C PRO A 165 64.75 -3.64 16.63
N PRO A 166 65.52 -4.66 16.18
CA PRO A 166 66.92 -4.78 16.58
C PRO A 166 67.67 -3.49 16.21
N PHE A 167 68.57 -3.06 17.09
CA PHE A 167 69.32 -1.81 16.95
C PHE A 167 69.92 -1.66 15.54
N ASP A 168 69.72 -0.49 14.92
CA ASP A 168 70.43 -0.10 13.71
C ASP A 168 71.93 -0.09 14.03
N VAL A 169 72.65 -1.07 13.48
CA VAL A 169 74.10 -1.10 13.55
C VAL A 169 74.60 0.02 12.65
N TYR A 170 75.15 1.09 13.25
CA TYR A 170 75.88 2.11 12.51
C TYR A 170 77.13 1.47 11.88
N ILE A 171 77.03 1.14 10.60
CA ILE A 171 78.18 0.71 9.82
C ILE A 171 78.97 1.96 9.44
N ASN A 172 80.07 2.23 10.15
CA ASN A 172 81.09 3.20 9.73
C ASN A 172 81.91 2.60 8.58
N GLU A 173 81.31 2.50 7.40
CA GLU A 173 82.07 2.21 6.19
C GLU A 173 82.86 3.46 5.80
N LYS A 174 84.18 3.42 6.03
CA LYS A 174 85.10 4.36 5.38
C LYS A 174 85.00 4.11 3.87
N PRO A 175 84.76 5.14 3.03
CA PRO A 175 84.67 4.93 1.60
C PRO A 175 86.01 4.40 1.08
N GLN A 176 86.04 3.15 0.62
CA GLN A 176 87.13 2.68 -0.22
C GLN A 176 86.99 3.40 -1.57
N VAL A 177 87.85 4.39 -1.78
CA VAL A 177 88.01 5.04 -3.08
C VAL A 177 88.62 4.01 -4.03
N TRP A 178 87.77 3.38 -4.83
CA TRP A 178 88.20 2.56 -5.95
C TRP A 178 88.85 3.49 -6.98
N LYS A 179 90.18 3.39 -7.14
CA LYS A 179 90.88 4.02 -8.27
C LYS A 179 90.46 3.29 -9.55
N VAL A 180 89.66 3.96 -10.37
CA VAL A 180 89.33 3.52 -11.73
C VAL A 180 90.60 3.61 -12.58
N PRO A 181 91.00 2.56 -13.32
CA PRO A 181 92.09 2.68 -14.28
C PRO A 181 91.62 3.51 -15.48
N GLU A 182 92.38 4.57 -15.79
CA GLU A 182 92.26 5.35 -17.02
C GLU A 182 92.42 4.43 -18.24
N ILE A 183 91.38 4.33 -19.06
CA ILE A 183 91.48 3.79 -20.41
C ILE A 183 91.37 4.98 -21.36
N TYR A 184 92.51 5.36 -21.95
CA TYR A 184 92.61 6.39 -22.98
C TYR A 184 92.21 5.80 -24.35
N SER A 185 91.12 6.35 -24.89
CA SER A 185 90.76 6.64 -26.29
C SER A 185 91.32 5.82 -27.46
N ARG A 186 90.45 5.46 -28.41
CA ARG A 186 90.63 5.85 -29.83
C ARG A 186 89.38 5.67 -30.71
N ASP A 187 88.94 6.80 -31.27
CA ASP A 187 88.40 7.08 -32.62
C ASP A 187 87.39 6.12 -33.31
N ALA A 188 86.21 6.68 -33.62
CA ALA A 188 85.55 6.66 -34.93
C ALA A 188 84.22 7.44 -34.79
N GLU A 189 84.18 8.73 -35.10
CA GLU A 189 83.83 9.28 -36.42
C GLU A 189 82.42 8.91 -36.94
N HIS A 190 81.71 9.97 -37.37
CA HIS A 190 80.50 10.01 -38.22
C HIS A 190 79.18 9.63 -37.53
N SER A 191 78.05 10.31 -37.71
CA SER A 191 77.66 11.47 -38.50
C SER A 191 76.20 11.79 -38.15
N HIS A 192 75.79 13.04 -38.41
CA HIS A 192 74.40 13.51 -38.56
C HIS A 192 73.53 13.82 -37.33
N SER A 193 73.52 15.13 -37.02
CA SER A 193 72.31 15.93 -36.72
C SER A 193 71.54 16.20 -38.06
N PRO A 194 70.29 16.74 -38.10
CA PRO A 194 69.60 17.46 -37.03
C PRO A 194 68.04 17.32 -36.96
N ASP A 195 67.48 18.07 -36.00
CA ASP A 195 66.17 18.75 -35.98
C ASP A 195 64.86 17.95 -36.07
N ASN A 196 64.00 18.07 -35.06
CA ASN A 196 62.97 19.12 -35.13
C ASN A 196 62.24 19.40 -33.81
N GLU A 197 61.95 20.69 -33.64
CA GLU A 197 61.05 21.31 -32.66
C GLU A 197 59.56 20.96 -32.88
N LYS A 198 58.79 21.09 -31.79
CA LYS A 198 57.41 21.62 -31.67
C LYS A 198 56.36 21.24 -32.73
N ASP A 199 55.30 20.57 -32.27
CA ASP A 199 54.02 21.21 -31.88
C ASP A 199 53.19 20.26 -30.99
#